data_AF-A0A550I7I5-F1
#
_entry.id   AF-A0A550I7I5-F1
#
_cell.length_a   1.000
_cell.length_b   1.000
_cell.length_c   1.000
_cell.angle_alpha   90.00
_cell.angle_beta   90.00
_cell.angle_gamma   90.00
#
_symmetry.space_group_name_H-M   'P 1'
#
loop_
_entity.id
_entity.type
_entity.pdbx_description
1 polymer ?
#
loop_
_entity_poly.entity_id
_entity_poly.type
_entity_poly.pdbx_seq_one_letter_code
_entity_poly.pdbx_strand_id
1 'polypeptide(L)'
;MNNLKANPNALPVITTGRSEKAINKAAKNGLFPLVKKVEPSKKIRSKYAVFQHKITGEIEVVGDFRADFRDHDEYEKVIDWTWYYPDPFPEPFAAYLIPPDLQAGDKVWLEDLIDDYVGSHWNQGNTYRLKSAEAIWTGKDFKIDYDALRDVCIMVG
;
A
#
# COMPACT_ATOMS: atom_id res chain seq x y z
N MET A 1 16.30 11.67 9.35
CA MET A 1 15.11 11.83 10.22
C MET A 1 14.81 10.47 10.82
N ASN A 2 14.72 10.36 12.14
CA ASN A 2 14.69 9.10 12.88
C ASN A 2 13.46 8.23 12.53
N ASN A 3 13.70 7.04 11.99
CA ASN A 3 12.73 6.01 11.58
C ASN A 3 11.97 5.31 12.73
N LEU A 4 12.10 5.80 13.97
CA LEU A 4 11.58 5.14 15.18
C LEU A 4 10.04 5.06 15.25
N LYS A 5 9.28 5.83 14.46
CA LYS A 5 7.80 5.74 14.44
C LYS A 5 7.26 4.57 13.62
N ALA A 6 8.05 3.98 12.71
CA ALA A 6 7.59 2.91 11.85
C ALA A 6 7.99 1.53 12.36
N ASN A 7 9.21 1.35 12.88
CA ASN A 7 9.70 0.07 13.40
C ASN A 7 9.79 0.12 14.94
N PRO A 8 8.70 -0.22 15.66
CA PRO A 8 8.59 0.03 17.11
C PRO A 8 9.59 -0.79 17.94
N ASN A 9 9.98 -1.97 17.44
CA ASN A 9 10.87 -2.89 18.13
C ASN A 9 12.33 -2.81 17.67
N ALA A 10 12.68 -1.82 16.83
CA ALA A 10 14.02 -1.62 16.28
C ALA A 10 14.62 -2.90 15.63
N LEU A 11 13.76 -3.70 14.98
CA LEU A 11 14.14 -4.95 14.33
C LEU A 11 15.02 -4.70 13.09
N PRO A 12 15.83 -5.68 12.66
CA PRO A 12 16.51 -5.64 11.36
C PRO A 12 15.50 -5.36 10.24
N VAL A 13 15.83 -4.42 9.35
CA VAL A 13 14.93 -3.98 8.29
C VAL A 13 15.22 -4.74 7.00
N ILE A 14 14.17 -5.30 6.41
CA ILE A 14 14.20 -5.88 5.06
C ILE A 14 13.53 -4.91 4.10
N THR A 15 14.30 -4.50 3.09
CA THR A 15 13.88 -3.56 2.05
C THR A 15 13.20 -4.28 0.88
N THR A 16 12.35 -3.57 0.13
CA THR A 16 11.62 -4.15 -1.01
C THR A 16 12.06 -3.55 -2.34
N GLY A 17 12.48 -4.41 -3.26
CA GLY A 17 12.74 -4.05 -4.66
C GLY A 17 11.46 -4.05 -5.49
N ARG A 18 11.05 -2.87 -5.99
CA ARG A 18 9.84 -2.68 -6.81
C ARG A 18 10.07 -2.60 -8.32
N SER A 19 11.32 -2.77 -8.77
CA SER A 19 11.66 -2.79 -10.19
C SER A 19 12.74 -3.83 -10.46
N GLU A 20 12.75 -4.36 -11.68
CA GLU A 20 13.78 -5.30 -12.12
C GLU A 20 15.19 -4.74 -11.88
N LYS A 21 15.41 -3.47 -12.20
CA LYS A 21 16.71 -2.80 -11.99
C LYS A 21 17.12 -2.76 -10.52
N ALA A 22 16.19 -2.46 -9.62
CA ALA A 22 16.47 -2.42 -8.18
C ALA A 22 16.78 -3.82 -7.63
N ILE A 23 15.98 -4.81 -8.03
CA ILE A 23 16.14 -6.23 -7.65
C ILE A 23 17.50 -6.75 -8.12
N ASN A 24 17.84 -6.55 -9.40
CA ASN A 24 19.10 -7.00 -9.96
C ASN A 24 20.32 -6.29 -9.35
N LYS A 25 20.19 -5.00 -9.00
CA LYS A 25 21.25 -4.27 -8.30
C LYS A 25 21.50 -4.86 -6.90
N ALA A 26 20.44 -5.18 -6.16
CA ALA A 26 20.53 -5.81 -4.85
C ALA A 26 21.17 -7.20 -4.93
N ALA A 27 20.77 -8.01 -5.91
CA ALA A 27 21.36 -9.32 -6.16
C ALA A 27 22.87 -9.26 -6.41
N LYS A 28 23.31 -8.32 -7.27
CA LYS A 28 24.74 -8.09 -7.55
C LYS A 28 25.53 -7.63 -6.32
N ASN A 29 24.85 -7.05 -5.34
CA ASN A 29 25.44 -6.62 -4.08
C ASN A 29 25.43 -7.72 -3.00
N GLY A 30 25.03 -8.95 -3.33
CA GLY A 30 25.07 -10.10 -2.42
C GLY A 30 23.81 -10.32 -1.59
N LEU A 31 22.73 -9.57 -1.84
CA LEU A 31 21.41 -9.85 -1.25
C LEU A 31 20.70 -10.94 -2.07
N PHE A 32 19.88 -11.77 -1.43
CA PHE A 32 19.02 -12.72 -2.12
C PHE A 32 17.62 -12.12 -2.33
N PRO A 33 17.17 -11.89 -3.57
CA PRO A 33 15.83 -11.36 -3.80
C PRO A 33 14.79 -12.47 -3.74
N LEU A 34 13.93 -12.43 -2.72
CA LEU A 34 12.73 -13.26 -2.66
C LEU A 34 11.62 -12.63 -3.50
N VAL A 35 11.56 -13.01 -4.77
CA VAL A 35 10.60 -12.48 -5.74
C VAL A 35 9.19 -13.02 -5.45
N LYS A 36 8.21 -12.13 -5.44
CA LYS A 36 6.78 -12.41 -5.29
C LYS A 36 5.97 -11.71 -6.38
N LYS A 37 4.84 -12.34 -6.74
CA LYS A 37 3.80 -11.69 -7.54
C LYS A 37 3.12 -10.62 -6.69
N VAL A 38 2.80 -9.49 -7.32
CA VAL A 38 2.00 -8.43 -6.71
C VAL A 38 0.54 -8.67 -7.10
N GLU A 39 -0.34 -8.80 -6.11
CA GLU A 39 -1.77 -9.03 -6.31
C GLU A 39 -2.59 -7.99 -5.53
N PRO A 40 -3.06 -6.91 -6.20
CA PRO A 40 -3.91 -5.91 -5.57
C PRO A 40 -5.18 -6.53 -5.00
N SER A 41 -5.47 -6.24 -3.74
CA SER A 41 -6.64 -6.71 -3.04
C SER A 41 -7.85 -5.86 -3.41
N LYS A 42 -8.95 -6.52 -3.80
CA LYS A 42 -10.26 -5.86 -3.99
C LYS A 42 -10.81 -5.21 -2.72
N LYS A 43 -10.23 -5.54 -1.55
CA LYS A 43 -10.60 -4.93 -0.27
C LYS A 43 -9.97 -3.56 -0.07
N ILE A 44 -8.89 -3.23 -0.78
CA ILE A 44 -8.23 -1.92 -0.73
C ILE A 44 -8.78 -1.09 -1.88
N ARG A 45 -9.45 -0.01 -1.55
CA ARG A 45 -10.16 0.81 -2.53
C ARG A 45 -10.41 2.20 -1.98
N SER A 46 -10.35 3.18 -2.87
CA SER A 46 -10.76 4.55 -2.59
C SER A 46 -11.91 4.93 -3.51
N LYS A 47 -12.87 5.67 -2.97
CA LYS A 47 -13.98 6.22 -3.76
C LYS A 47 -13.54 7.48 -4.48
N TYR A 48 -14.13 7.71 -5.65
CA TYR A 48 -14.05 8.99 -6.34
C TYR A 48 -15.29 9.23 -7.21
N ALA A 49 -15.55 10.50 -7.52
CA ALA A 49 -16.40 10.94 -8.60
C ALA A 49 -15.68 12.03 -9.40
N VAL A 50 -16.08 12.22 -10.65
CA VAL A 50 -15.51 13.27 -11.52
C VAL A 50 -16.61 14.18 -12.01
N PHE A 51 -16.39 15.48 -11.80
CA PHE A 51 -17.22 16.55 -12.29
C PHE A 51 -16.48 17.27 -13.42
N GLN A 52 -17.22 17.75 -14.41
CA GLN A 52 -16.68 18.51 -15.51
C GLN A 52 -17.45 19.83 -15.66
N HIS A 53 -16.73 20.94 -15.76
CA HIS A 53 -17.31 22.23 -16.01
C HIS A 53 -17.88 22.29 -17.43
N LYS A 54 -19.16 22.65 -17.57
CA LYS A 54 -19.91 22.56 -18.84
C LYS A 54 -19.37 23.47 -19.96
N ILE A 55 -18.78 24.62 -19.60
CA ILE A 55 -18.22 25.59 -20.55
C ILE A 55 -16.72 25.39 -20.81
N THR A 56 -15.88 25.36 -19.76
CA THR A 56 -14.42 25.29 -19.90
C THR A 56 -13.90 23.88 -20.18
N GLY A 57 -14.65 22.84 -19.81
CA GLY A 57 -14.23 21.45 -19.89
C GLY A 57 -13.25 21.01 -18.79
N GLU A 58 -12.90 21.90 -17.85
CA GLU A 58 -12.04 21.57 -16.71
C GLU A 58 -12.71 20.53 -15.80
N ILE A 59 -11.90 19.68 -15.17
CA ILE A 59 -12.39 18.60 -14.31
C ILE A 59 -12.05 18.84 -12.84
N GLU A 60 -12.93 18.34 -11.97
CA GLU A 60 -12.70 18.24 -10.55
C GLU A 60 -12.96 16.81 -10.07
N VAL A 61 -12.01 16.26 -9.31
CA VAL A 61 -12.09 14.90 -8.76
C VAL A 61 -12.32 15.01 -7.26
N VAL A 62 -13.40 14.40 -6.78
CA VAL A 62 -13.75 14.38 -5.35
C VAL A 62 -13.63 12.99 -4.77
N GLY A 63 -13.13 12.89 -3.53
CA GLY A 63 -12.99 11.63 -2.78
C GLY A 63 -13.82 11.56 -1.50
N ASP A 64 -14.58 12.61 -1.19
CA ASP A 64 -15.44 12.75 0.00
C ASP A 64 -16.89 12.87 -0.46
N PHE A 65 -17.79 12.04 0.08
CA PHE A 65 -19.20 12.07 -0.31
C PHE A 65 -19.89 13.41 0.00
N ARG A 66 -19.33 14.19 0.93
CA ARG A 66 -19.85 15.51 1.31
C ARG A 66 -19.49 16.60 0.30
N ALA A 67 -18.49 16.36 -0.55
CA ALA A 67 -18.07 17.28 -1.61
C ALA A 67 -18.87 17.08 -2.91
N ASP A 68 -20.03 16.41 -2.84
CA ASP A 68 -20.89 16.19 -4.01
C ASP A 68 -21.49 17.55 -4.45
N PHE A 69 -21.04 18.09 -5.59
CA PHE A 69 -21.45 19.38 -6.15
C PHE A 69 -22.86 19.39 -6.76
N ARG A 70 -23.83 18.73 -6.11
CA ARG A 70 -25.20 18.59 -6.64
C ARG A 70 -25.87 19.96 -6.90
N ASP A 71 -25.36 21.03 -6.29
CA ASP A 71 -25.94 22.37 -6.33
C ASP A 71 -25.16 23.38 -7.20
N HIS A 72 -24.11 22.98 -7.93
CA HIS A 72 -23.40 23.87 -8.86
C HIS A 72 -23.84 23.66 -10.31
N ASP A 73 -24.67 24.57 -10.82
CA ASP A 73 -25.18 24.55 -12.21
C ASP A 73 -24.07 24.54 -13.28
N GLU A 74 -22.86 24.97 -12.94
CA GLU A 74 -21.72 25.08 -13.86
C GLU A 74 -21.04 23.73 -14.14
N TYR A 75 -21.20 22.75 -13.25
CA TYR A 75 -20.57 21.43 -13.36
C TYR A 75 -21.61 20.34 -13.63
N GLU A 76 -21.18 19.30 -14.34
CA GLU A 76 -21.92 18.05 -14.46
C GLU A 76 -21.09 16.87 -13.98
N LYS A 77 -21.75 15.88 -13.37
CA LYS A 77 -21.09 14.66 -12.91
C LYS A 77 -20.91 13.71 -14.10
N VAL A 78 -19.69 13.61 -14.61
CA VAL A 78 -19.35 12.79 -15.79
C VAL A 78 -18.94 11.35 -15.42
N ILE A 79 -18.43 11.15 -14.20
CA ILE A 79 -18.23 9.82 -13.61
C ILE A 79 -18.89 9.83 -12.24
N ASP A 80 -19.92 8.97 -12.08
CA ASP A 80 -20.56 8.79 -10.79
C ASP A 80 -19.65 8.04 -9.81
N TRP A 81 -20.00 8.09 -8.52
CA TRP A 81 -19.24 7.48 -7.44
C TRP A 81 -18.85 6.04 -7.75
N THR A 82 -17.55 5.82 -7.90
CA THR A 82 -16.98 4.51 -8.19
C THR A 82 -15.70 4.31 -7.39
N TRP A 83 -15.11 3.13 -7.50
CA TRP A 83 -13.98 2.68 -6.70
C TRP A 83 -12.76 2.40 -7.59
N TYR A 84 -11.59 2.77 -7.09
CA TYR A 84 -10.32 2.40 -7.69
C TYR A 84 -9.34 1.90 -6.63
N TYR A 85 -8.28 1.24 -7.07
CA TYR A 85 -7.18 0.82 -6.21
C TYR A 85 -6.20 2.01 -6.02
N PRO A 86 -6.03 2.53 -4.79
CA PRO A 86 -5.29 3.78 -4.56
C PRO A 86 -3.77 3.68 -4.59
N ASP A 87 -3.19 2.47 -4.48
CA ASP A 87 -1.75 2.27 -4.31
C ASP A 87 -1.12 1.52 -5.51
N PRO A 88 -1.16 2.06 -6.74
CA PRO A 88 -0.70 1.35 -7.93
C PRO A 88 0.76 0.91 -7.80
N PHE A 89 1.01 -0.36 -8.11
CA PHE A 89 2.37 -0.89 -8.16
C PHE A 89 2.99 -0.67 -9.55
N PRO A 90 4.27 -0.28 -9.61
CA PRO A 90 4.93 -0.01 -10.89
C PRO A 90 5.09 -1.28 -11.74
N GLU A 91 5.27 -2.42 -11.08
CA GLU A 91 5.50 -3.72 -11.72
C GLU A 91 4.57 -4.78 -11.13
N PRO A 92 4.19 -5.83 -11.89
CA PRO A 92 3.36 -6.93 -11.40
C PRO A 92 4.12 -7.91 -10.49
N PHE A 93 5.36 -7.58 -10.13
CA PHE A 93 6.21 -8.34 -9.23
C PHE A 93 7.05 -7.39 -8.35
N ALA A 94 7.52 -7.92 -7.24
CA ALA A 94 8.45 -7.24 -6.34
C ALA A 94 9.32 -8.29 -5.63
N ALA A 95 10.34 -7.89 -4.90
CA ALA A 95 11.12 -8.82 -4.10
C ALA A 95 11.51 -8.24 -2.74
N TYR A 96 11.41 -9.05 -1.69
CA TYR A 96 12.07 -8.74 -0.43
C TYR A 96 13.58 -9.02 -0.58
N LEU A 97 14.42 -8.10 -0.13
CA LEU A 97 15.87 -8.19 -0.31
C LEU A 97 16.51 -8.77 0.94
N ILE A 98 16.82 -10.07 0.89
CA ILE A 98 17.25 -10.85 2.06
C ILE A 98 18.77 -10.77 2.22
N PRO A 99 19.28 -10.34 3.39
CA PRO A 99 20.71 -10.36 3.65
C PRO A 99 21.19 -11.79 3.95
N PRO A 100 22.46 -12.11 3.64
CA PRO A 100 22.97 -13.48 3.70
C PRO A 100 23.08 -14.06 5.11
N ASP A 101 23.04 -13.20 6.14
CA ASP A 101 23.12 -13.56 7.55
C ASP A 101 21.76 -13.82 8.20
N LEU A 102 20.64 -13.64 7.48
CA LEU A 102 19.29 -13.86 8.01
C LEU A 102 19.00 -15.35 8.24
N GLN A 103 18.65 -15.72 9.46
CA GLN A 103 18.40 -17.10 9.89
C GLN A 103 16.91 -17.38 10.08
N ALA A 104 16.50 -18.63 9.85
CA ALA A 104 15.12 -19.03 10.09
C ALA A 104 14.76 -18.85 11.57
N GLY A 105 13.63 -18.20 11.84
CA GLY A 105 13.20 -17.78 13.17
C GLY A 105 13.46 -16.31 13.47
N ASP A 106 14.30 -15.63 12.68
CA ASP A 106 14.59 -14.21 12.89
C ASP A 106 13.35 -13.34 12.69
N LYS A 107 13.16 -12.42 13.63
CA LYS A 107 12.14 -11.37 13.55
C LYS A 107 12.73 -10.17 12.83
N VAL A 108 11.99 -9.67 11.85
CA VAL A 108 12.39 -8.53 11.03
C VAL A 108 11.25 -7.53 10.89
N TRP A 109 11.61 -6.32 10.47
CA TRP A 109 10.69 -5.32 10.00
C TRP A 109 10.69 -5.29 8.47
N LEU A 110 9.53 -5.54 7.85
CA LEU A 110 9.36 -5.35 6.42
C LEU A 110 8.91 -3.90 6.17
N GLU A 111 9.78 -3.09 5.57
CA GLU A 111 9.51 -1.64 5.41
C GLU A 111 8.43 -1.30 4.39
N ASP A 112 8.23 -2.20 3.42
CA ASP A 112 7.22 -2.13 2.38
C ASP A 112 6.76 -3.55 2.06
N LEU A 113 5.58 -3.93 2.52
CA LEU A 113 5.00 -5.24 2.25
C LEU A 113 4.86 -5.44 0.73
N ILE A 114 4.85 -6.65 0.23
CA ILE A 114 4.44 -6.95 -1.15
C ILE A 114 2.96 -7.34 -1.16
N ASP A 115 2.57 -8.15 -0.18
CA ASP A 115 1.20 -8.58 0.07
C ASP A 115 0.31 -7.40 0.47
N ASP A 116 -0.98 -7.50 0.17
CA ASP A 116 -1.91 -6.37 0.22
C ASP A 116 -2.91 -6.49 1.38
N TYR A 117 -2.41 -6.21 2.59
CA TYR A 117 -3.17 -6.18 3.83
C TYR A 117 -3.83 -4.83 4.05
N VAL A 118 -5.01 -4.80 4.69
CA VAL A 118 -5.67 -3.53 5.05
C VAL A 118 -4.98 -2.96 6.28
N GLY A 119 -4.51 -1.71 6.20
CA GLY A 119 -3.89 -0.99 7.33
C GLY A 119 -4.79 0.10 7.90
N SER A 120 -5.75 0.59 7.12
CA SER A 120 -6.76 1.51 7.65
C SER A 120 -8.06 1.47 6.87
N HIS A 121 -9.12 1.86 7.56
CA HIS A 121 -10.47 1.97 7.02
C HIS A 121 -11.07 3.30 7.45
N TRP A 122 -11.54 4.09 6.49
CA TRP A 122 -12.35 5.27 6.76
C TRP A 122 -13.83 4.86 6.79
N ASN A 123 -14.57 5.31 7.80
CA ASN A 123 -15.99 5.00 7.97
C ASN A 123 -16.88 5.39 6.78
N GLN A 124 -16.41 6.25 5.87
CA GLN A 124 -17.06 6.54 4.58
C GLN A 124 -16.65 5.59 3.44
N GLY A 125 -16.07 4.44 3.76
CA GLY A 125 -15.85 3.31 2.86
C GLY A 125 -14.45 3.15 2.26
N ASN A 126 -13.55 4.14 2.37
CA ASN A 126 -12.19 3.99 1.86
C ASN A 126 -11.40 3.00 2.72
N THR A 127 -10.52 2.25 2.07
CA THR A 127 -9.62 1.30 2.71
C THR A 127 -8.23 1.46 2.11
N TYR A 128 -7.23 1.52 2.96
CA TYR A 128 -5.85 1.76 2.57
C TYR A 128 -4.96 0.63 3.03
N ARG A 129 -3.90 0.42 2.26
CA ARG A 129 -2.92 -0.64 2.43
C ARG A 129 -2.08 -0.46 3.71
N LEU A 130 -1.82 -1.56 4.40
CA LEU A 130 -0.78 -1.64 5.43
C LEU A 130 0.57 -1.63 4.73
N LYS A 131 1.36 -0.58 4.96
CA LYS A 131 2.63 -0.40 4.25
C LYS A 131 3.72 -1.33 4.77
N SER A 132 3.76 -1.57 6.07
CA SER A 132 4.88 -2.22 6.72
C SER A 132 4.39 -3.04 7.92
N ALA A 133 5.11 -4.09 8.25
CA ALA A 133 4.77 -4.96 9.37
C ALA A 133 5.99 -5.76 9.87
N GLU A 134 5.86 -6.29 11.07
CA GLU A 134 6.76 -7.31 11.57
C GLU A 134 6.53 -8.64 10.85
N ALA A 135 7.59 -9.40 10.66
CA ALA A 135 7.52 -10.73 10.11
C ALA A 135 8.59 -11.64 10.70
N ILE A 136 8.34 -12.94 10.61
CA ILE A 136 9.31 -13.99 10.98
C ILE A 136 9.80 -14.65 9.70
N TRP A 137 11.12 -14.69 9.50
CA TRP A 137 11.73 -15.44 8.40
C TRP A 137 11.60 -16.95 8.65
N THR A 138 11.03 -17.69 7.72
CA THR A 138 10.84 -19.15 7.85
C THR A 138 12.00 -19.96 7.24
N GLY A 139 13.01 -19.30 6.68
CA GLY A 139 14.02 -19.93 5.83
C GLY A 139 13.63 -20.03 4.34
N LYS A 140 12.37 -19.73 4.00
CA LYS A 140 11.86 -19.76 2.62
C LYS A 140 10.96 -18.57 2.28
N ASP A 141 10.13 -18.15 3.23
CA ASP A 141 9.24 -16.99 3.11
C ASP A 141 9.10 -16.23 4.45
N PHE A 142 8.52 -15.05 4.41
CA PHE A 142 8.14 -14.28 5.59
C PHE A 142 6.72 -14.64 6.05
N LYS A 143 6.61 -15.04 7.32
CA LYS A 143 5.33 -15.10 8.03
C LYS A 143 5.03 -13.73 8.61
N ILE A 144 4.11 -12.99 7.99
CA ILE A 144 3.70 -11.66 8.43
C ILE A 144 2.92 -11.76 9.75
N ASP A 145 3.31 -10.97 10.75
CA ASP A 145 2.54 -10.77 11.97
C ASP A 145 1.46 -9.71 11.69
N TYR A 146 0.33 -10.16 11.12
CA TYR A 146 -0.83 -9.32 10.83
C TYR A 146 -2.06 -9.81 11.61
N ASP A 147 -2.68 -8.90 12.35
CA ASP A 147 -3.97 -9.08 13.00
C ASP A 147 -4.85 -7.87 12.70
N ALA A 148 -5.99 -8.10 12.04
CA ALA A 148 -6.90 -7.03 11.66
C ALA A 148 -7.46 -6.22 12.86
N LEU A 149 -7.57 -6.83 14.04
CA LEU A 149 -8.03 -6.15 15.26
C LEU A 149 -6.97 -5.20 15.83
N ARG A 150 -5.69 -5.50 15.59
CA ARG A 150 -4.55 -4.71 16.07
C ARG A 150 -4.10 -3.68 15.04
N ASP A 151 -4.05 -4.08 13.77
CA ASP A 151 -3.30 -3.38 12.73
C ASP A 151 -4.18 -2.51 11.84
N VAL A 152 -5.51 -2.67 11.86
CA VAL A 152 -6.43 -1.80 11.10
C VAL A 152 -6.81 -0.57 11.93
N CYS A 153 -6.35 0.60 11.48
CA CYS A 153 -6.80 1.88 12.03
C CYS A 153 -8.17 2.26 11.46
N ILE A 154 -9.16 2.48 12.34
CA ILE A 154 -10.47 3.00 11.95
C ILE A 154 -10.45 4.52 12.06
N MET A 155 -10.64 5.19 10.93
CA MET A 155 -10.75 6.64 10.83
C MET A 155 -12.22 7.05 10.76
N VAL A 156 -12.57 8.09 11.52
CA VAL A 156 -13.92 8.67 11.54
C VAL A 156 -13.79 10.14 11.17
N GLY A 157 -14.55 10.58 10.17
CA GLY A 157 -14.52 11.97 9.68
C GLY A 157 -15.60 12.31 8.67
#